data_AF-A0A9W9YM64-F1
#
_entry.id   AF-A0A9W9YM64-F1
#
_cell.length_a   1.000
_cell.length_b   1.000
_cell.length_c   1.000
_cell.angle_alpha   90.00
_cell.angle_beta   90.00
_cell.angle_gamma   90.00
#
_symmetry.space_group_name_H-M   'P 1'
#
loop_
_entity.id
_entity.type
_entity.pdbx_description
1 polymer ?
#
loop_
_entity_poly.entity_id
_entity_poly.type
_entity_poly.pdbx_seq_one_letter_code
_entity_poly.pdbx_strand_id
1 'polypeptide(L)'
;MVKSLILSVFVLCFLALGSSTHVDFDDCGEGKASAKITFVDITPCDNQPCSLKRGTEEVVEVQFTPSKNITAAKTVVHGTLPYVPVPVPFPVDNPDACKDQGIECPMFAGKHTHSKLCFQLRACTPSSKLSSHGK
;
A
#
# COMPACT_ATOMS: atom_id res chain seq x y z
N MET A 1 -24.82 -35.61 5.81
CA MET A 1 -23.47 -35.24 6.31
C MET A 1 -22.74 -34.30 5.33
N VAL A 2 -22.64 -34.62 4.04
CA VAL A 2 -22.01 -33.74 3.01
C VAL A 2 -22.64 -32.34 2.88
N LYS A 3 -23.97 -32.22 2.93
CA LYS A 3 -24.67 -30.92 2.82
C LYS A 3 -24.32 -29.93 3.96
N SER A 4 -24.17 -30.41 5.20
CA SER A 4 -23.76 -29.56 6.34
C SER A 4 -22.29 -29.16 6.27
N LEU A 5 -21.41 -30.02 5.73
CA LEU A 5 -20.02 -29.64 5.49
C LEU A 5 -19.90 -28.56 4.40
N ILE A 6 -20.68 -28.66 3.32
CA ILE A 6 -20.65 -27.67 2.22
C ILE A 6 -21.13 -26.30 2.72
N LEU A 7 -22.17 -26.27 3.55
CA LEU A 7 -22.70 -25.02 4.11
C LEU A 7 -21.70 -24.35 5.08
N SER A 8 -21.00 -25.15 5.88
CA SER A 8 -19.99 -24.65 6.83
C SER A 8 -18.76 -24.08 6.12
N VAL A 9 -18.34 -24.66 5.00
CA VAL A 9 -17.20 -24.16 4.20
C VAL A 9 -17.54 -22.85 3.49
N PHE A 10 -18.79 -22.69 3.02
CA PHE A 10 -19.23 -21.46 2.38
C PHE A 10 -19.28 -20.28 3.36
N VAL A 11 -19.73 -20.51 4.61
CA VAL A 11 -19.81 -19.47 5.65
C VAL A 11 -18.42 -19.03 6.15
N LEU A 12 -17.44 -19.94 6.24
CA LEU A 12 -16.07 -19.57 6.64
C LEU A 12 -15.32 -18.73 5.59
N CYS A 13 -15.65 -18.88 4.31
CA CYS A 13 -14.97 -18.17 3.22
C CYS A 13 -15.33 -16.68 3.15
N PHE A 14 -16.45 -16.26 3.75
CA PHE A 14 -16.90 -14.86 3.72
C PHE A 14 -16.25 -13.95 4.78
N LEU A 15 -15.54 -14.50 5.77
CA LEU A 15 -15.05 -13.74 6.93
C LEU A 15 -13.72 -12.99 6.71
N ALA A 16 -13.14 -13.00 5.52
CA ALA A 16 -11.86 -12.35 5.24
C ALA A 16 -11.91 -11.35 4.06
N LEU A 17 -13.06 -10.71 3.83
CA LEU A 17 -13.16 -9.61 2.88
C LEU A 17 -12.80 -8.30 3.59
N GLY A 18 -11.52 -7.91 3.54
CA GLY A 18 -11.14 -6.52 3.82
C GLY A 18 -11.60 -5.65 2.65
N SER A 19 -12.28 -4.53 2.92
CA SER A 19 -12.64 -3.56 1.88
C SER A 19 -11.43 -2.70 1.53
N SER A 20 -11.14 -2.58 0.22
CA SER A 20 -10.25 -1.55 -0.30
C SER A 20 -11.07 -0.31 -0.60
N THR A 21 -10.61 0.85 -0.11
CA THR A 21 -11.32 2.13 -0.28
C THR A 21 -10.37 3.19 -0.80
N HIS A 22 -10.77 3.87 -1.89
CA HIS A 22 -10.13 5.10 -2.35
C HIS A 22 -10.29 6.17 -1.30
N VAL A 23 -9.17 6.70 -0.80
CA VAL A 23 -9.19 7.70 0.26
C VAL A 23 -9.03 9.11 -0.31
N ASP A 24 -9.83 10.05 0.20
CA ASP A 24 -9.52 11.47 0.11
C ASP A 24 -8.13 11.77 0.71
N PHE A 25 -7.32 12.54 -0.02
CA PHE A 25 -5.98 12.96 0.39
C PHE A 25 -5.69 14.40 -0.04
N ASP A 26 -4.85 15.09 0.73
CA ASP A 26 -4.32 16.40 0.38
C ASP A 26 -2.90 16.27 -0.23
N ASP A 27 -2.66 16.94 -1.36
CA ASP A 27 -1.33 16.98 -1.98
C ASP A 27 -0.42 17.98 -1.26
N CYS A 28 0.58 17.46 -0.54
CA CYS A 28 1.58 18.24 0.18
C CYS A 28 2.78 18.66 -0.68
N GLY A 29 2.76 18.39 -1.98
CA GLY A 29 3.87 18.59 -2.90
C GLY A 29 4.16 20.04 -3.30
N GLU A 30 3.32 21.01 -2.91
CA GLU A 30 3.48 22.46 -3.15
C GLU A 30 3.99 22.82 -4.57
N GLY A 31 3.58 22.09 -5.61
CA GLY A 31 4.04 22.29 -6.99
C GLY A 31 5.48 21.84 -7.30
N LYS A 32 6.20 21.28 -6.33
CA LYS A 32 7.54 20.69 -6.48
C LYS A 32 7.50 19.18 -6.76
N ALA A 33 6.31 18.58 -6.75
CA ALA A 33 6.11 17.16 -7.00
C ALA A 33 6.59 16.77 -8.41
N SER A 34 7.36 15.67 -8.50
CA SER A 34 7.81 15.10 -9.77
C SER A 34 6.84 14.05 -10.33
N ALA A 35 5.68 13.89 -9.70
CA ALA A 35 4.61 13.01 -10.11
C ALA A 35 3.27 13.58 -9.63
N LYS A 36 2.19 13.26 -10.36
CA LYS A 36 0.83 13.55 -9.95
C LYS A 36 0.19 12.27 -9.40
N ILE A 37 -0.35 12.33 -8.19
CA ILE A 37 -1.10 11.21 -7.60
C ILE A 37 -2.50 11.19 -8.22
N THR A 38 -2.95 10.01 -8.64
CA THR A 38 -4.30 9.79 -9.19
C THR A 38 -5.26 9.37 -8.08
N PHE A 39 -4.87 8.38 -7.29
CA PHE A 39 -5.63 7.90 -6.14
C PHE A 39 -4.72 7.21 -5.13
N VAL A 40 -5.22 7.12 -3.90
CA VAL A 40 -4.63 6.35 -2.81
C VAL A 40 -5.69 5.39 -2.32
N ASP A 41 -5.32 4.12 -2.19
CA ASP A 41 -6.14 3.05 -1.64
C ASP A 41 -5.56 2.57 -0.32
N ILE A 42 -6.42 2.36 0.67
CA ILE A 42 -6.05 1.75 1.95
C ILE A 42 -6.92 0.52 2.17
N THR A 43 -6.27 -0.61 2.49
CA THR A 43 -6.94 -1.88 2.77
C THR A 43 -6.38 -2.54 4.03
N PRO A 44 -7.23 -2.93 5.00
CA PRO A 44 -8.66 -2.65 5.09
C PRO A 44 -8.99 -1.19 5.45
N CYS A 45 -10.01 -0.61 4.84
CA CYS A 45 -10.60 0.64 5.32
C CYS A 45 -12.12 0.62 5.19
N ASP A 46 -12.82 0.52 6.34
CA ASP A 46 -14.28 0.46 6.40
C ASP A 46 -14.94 1.84 6.28
N ASN A 47 -14.33 2.87 6.89
CA ASN A 47 -14.82 4.24 6.91
C ASN A 47 -13.64 5.22 6.93
N GLN A 48 -13.83 6.39 6.33
CA GLN A 48 -12.87 7.47 6.38
C GLN A 48 -13.17 8.44 7.54
N PRO A 49 -12.15 8.95 8.25
CA PRO A 49 -10.72 8.68 8.09
C PRO A 49 -10.34 7.24 8.49
N CYS A 50 -9.46 6.61 7.69
CA CYS A 50 -9.07 5.21 7.91
C CYS A 50 -8.37 5.05 9.26
N SER A 51 -8.89 4.15 10.09
CA SER A 51 -8.32 3.85 11.41
C SER A 51 -7.27 2.75 11.29
N LEU A 52 -6.00 3.14 11.15
CA LEU A 52 -4.87 2.20 11.15
C LEU A 52 -4.66 1.65 12.56
N LYS A 53 -4.86 0.34 12.75
CA LYS A 53 -4.73 -0.30 14.06
C LYS A 53 -3.31 -0.79 14.29
N ARG A 54 -2.86 -0.68 15.54
CA ARG A 54 -1.53 -1.18 15.91
C ARG A 54 -1.51 -2.71 15.87
N GLY A 55 -0.58 -3.27 15.10
CA GLY A 55 -0.39 -4.72 14.99
C GLY A 55 -1.31 -5.39 13.98
N THR A 56 -2.04 -4.62 13.17
CA THR A 56 -2.74 -5.12 11.98
C THR A 56 -1.93 -4.83 10.71
N GLU A 57 -2.24 -5.60 9.67
CA GLU A 57 -1.72 -5.42 8.33
C GLU A 57 -2.60 -4.46 7.56
N GLU A 58 -2.03 -3.32 7.18
CA GLU A 58 -2.70 -2.33 6.36
C GLU A 58 -1.87 -2.13 5.08
N VAL A 59 -2.49 -2.29 3.92
CA VAL A 59 -1.88 -2.09 2.62
C VAL A 59 -2.29 -0.73 2.09
N VAL A 60 -1.29 0.10 1.75
CA VAL A 60 -1.47 1.38 1.08
C VAL A 60 -0.99 1.23 -0.36
N GLU A 61 -1.90 1.42 -1.30
CA GLU A 61 -1.59 1.46 -2.73
C GLU A 61 -1.73 2.90 -3.24
N VAL A 62 -0.69 3.39 -3.90
CA VAL A 62 -0.67 4.75 -4.47
C VAL A 62 -0.50 4.62 -5.97
N GLN A 63 -1.46 5.13 -6.74
CA GLN A 63 -1.29 5.30 -8.17
C GLN A 63 -0.85 6.72 -8.47
N PHE A 64 0.23 6.87 -9.24
CA PHE A 64 0.73 8.16 -9.67
C PHE A 64 1.32 8.12 -11.08
N THR A 65 1.44 9.31 -11.68
CA THR A 65 2.05 9.49 -13.00
C THR A 65 3.24 10.43 -12.88
N PRO A 66 4.48 9.95 -13.12
CA PRO A 66 5.67 10.79 -13.13
C PRO A 66 5.61 11.85 -14.23
N SER A 67 6.05 13.08 -13.94
CA SER A 67 6.19 14.15 -14.94
C SER A 67 7.55 14.11 -15.64
N LYS A 68 8.51 13.35 -15.10
CA LYS A 68 9.85 13.13 -15.66
C LYS A 68 10.30 11.69 -15.42
N ASN A 69 11.36 11.26 -16.11
CA ASN A 69 11.95 9.95 -15.85
C ASN A 69 12.60 9.93 -14.46
N ILE A 70 12.31 8.88 -13.68
CA ILE A 70 12.83 8.70 -12.32
C ILE A 70 13.56 7.35 -12.28
N THR A 71 14.87 7.40 -12.06
CA THR A 71 15.73 6.21 -12.02
C THR A 71 15.91 5.64 -10.61
N ALA A 72 15.69 6.45 -9.59
CA ALA A 72 15.77 6.08 -8.19
C ALA A 72 14.73 6.86 -7.38
N ALA A 73 14.07 6.19 -6.45
CA ALA A 73 13.08 6.79 -5.56
C ALA A 73 13.21 6.22 -4.15
N LYS A 74 12.92 7.05 -3.15
CA LYS A 74 12.98 6.67 -1.75
C LYS A 74 11.62 6.91 -1.09
N THR A 75 11.13 5.91 -0.39
CA THR A 75 9.87 5.97 0.36
C THR A 75 10.13 6.45 1.77
N VAL A 76 9.37 7.46 2.19
CA VAL A 76 9.41 8.04 3.55
C VAL A 76 7.99 8.25 4.00
N VAL A 77 7.65 7.70 5.17
CA VAL A 77 6.34 7.86 5.79
C VAL A 77 6.49 8.68 7.06
N HIS A 78 5.63 9.69 7.22
CA HIS A 78 5.50 10.44 8.45
C HIS A 78 4.09 10.28 8.99
N GLY A 79 3.93 10.23 10.31
CA GLY A 79 2.63 10.24 10.96
C GLY A 79 2.56 11.33 12.02
N THR A 80 1.39 11.94 12.13
CA THR A 80 1.10 12.96 13.13
C THR A 80 0.47 12.28 14.34
N LEU A 81 1.10 12.40 15.51
CA LEU A 81 0.58 11.85 16.76
C LEU A 81 -0.14 12.97 17.54
N PRO A 82 -1.29 12.71 18.20
CA PRO A 82 -2.06 13.74 18.91
C PRO A 82 -1.26 14.53 19.96
N TYR A 83 -0.20 13.91 20.51
CA TYR A 83 0.63 14.47 21.57
C TYR A 83 2.00 14.96 21.09
N VAL A 84 2.30 14.85 19.80
CA VAL A 84 3.57 15.27 19.21
C VAL A 84 3.30 16.36 18.17
N PRO A 85 3.83 17.59 18.35
CA PRO A 85 3.53 18.72 17.46
C PRO A 85 4.24 18.63 16.10
N VAL A 86 5.11 17.63 15.92
CA VAL A 86 5.89 17.41 14.69
C VAL A 86 5.56 16.05 14.08
N PRO A 87 5.49 15.93 12.73
CA PRO A 87 5.37 14.64 12.07
C PRO A 87 6.54 13.73 12.45
N VAL A 88 6.23 12.51 12.92
CA VAL A 88 7.22 11.52 13.33
C VAL A 88 7.45 10.55 12.17
N PRO A 89 8.72 10.27 11.79
CA PRO A 89 9.00 9.29 10.76
C PRO A 89 8.61 7.89 11.23
N PHE A 90 7.88 7.17 10.38
CA PHE A 90 7.56 5.76 10.60
C PHE A 90 8.53 4.86 9.83
N PRO A 91 8.99 3.75 10.43
CA PRO A 91 9.88 2.83 9.75
C PRO A 91 9.14 2.16 8.59
N VAL A 92 9.83 2.09 7.45
CA VAL A 92 9.44 1.29 6.28
C VAL A 92 10.45 0.16 6.12
N ASP A 93 10.00 -1.05 5.79
CA ASP A 93 10.86 -2.23 5.71
C ASP A 93 12.00 -2.06 4.70
N ASN A 94 11.66 -1.55 3.51
CA ASN A 94 12.62 -1.16 2.49
C ASN A 94 12.35 0.30 2.06
N PRO A 95 13.28 1.24 2.28
CA PRO A 95 13.10 2.62 1.84
C PRO A 95 13.39 2.82 0.35
N ASP A 96 14.04 1.88 -0.35
CA ASP A 96 14.25 1.97 -1.79
C ASP A 96 12.96 1.60 -2.52
N ALA A 97 12.27 2.60 -3.06
CA ALA A 97 10.95 2.39 -3.67
C ALA A 97 11.03 1.54 -4.94
N CYS A 98 12.19 1.49 -5.59
CA CYS A 98 12.45 0.65 -6.75
C CYS A 98 12.61 -0.84 -6.41
N LYS A 99 12.55 -1.21 -5.13
CA LYS A 99 12.68 -2.58 -4.65
C LYS A 99 11.50 -2.91 -3.75
N ASP A 100 10.87 -4.06 -3.98
CA ASP A 100 9.89 -4.65 -3.06
C ASP A 100 8.59 -3.83 -2.83
N GLN A 101 8.38 -2.72 -3.55
CA GLN A 101 7.18 -1.87 -3.45
C GLN A 101 6.32 -1.87 -4.73
N GLY A 102 6.53 -2.83 -5.62
CA GLY A 102 5.75 -2.97 -6.86
C GLY A 102 6.08 -1.94 -7.96
N ILE A 103 7.11 -1.11 -7.75
CA ILE A 103 7.60 -0.14 -8.74
C ILE A 103 8.78 -0.75 -9.50
N GLU A 104 8.73 -0.69 -10.83
CA GLU A 104 9.88 -0.96 -11.69
C GLU A 104 10.59 0.34 -12.04
N CYS A 105 11.91 0.37 -11.81
CA CYS A 105 12.76 1.50 -12.18
C CYS A 105 13.59 1.17 -13.44
N PRO A 106 13.75 2.12 -14.38
CA PRO A 106 13.29 3.50 -14.32
C PRO A 106 11.78 3.66 -14.58
N MET A 107 11.14 4.55 -13.82
CA MET A 107 9.78 5.01 -14.09
C MET A 107 9.82 6.06 -15.19
N PHE A 108 9.05 5.85 -16.25
CA PHE A 108 9.01 6.76 -17.41
C PHE A 108 7.95 7.84 -17.23
N ALA A 109 8.26 9.05 -17.69
CA ALA A 109 7.33 10.17 -17.70
C ALA A 109 6.02 9.80 -18.43
N GLY A 110 4.89 10.20 -17.86
CA GLY A 110 3.55 9.97 -18.43
C GLY A 110 3.01 8.54 -18.28
N LYS A 111 3.78 7.58 -17.77
CA LYS A 111 3.31 6.20 -17.54
C LYS A 111 2.71 6.07 -16.14
N HIS A 112 1.46 5.63 -16.05
CA HIS A 112 0.83 5.28 -14.78
C HIS A 112 1.64 4.20 -14.05
N THR A 113 1.97 4.47 -12.79
CA THR A 113 2.74 3.59 -11.93
C THR A 113 2.00 3.39 -10.63
N HIS A 114 2.06 2.16 -10.10
CA HIS A 114 1.47 1.79 -8.82
C HIS A 114 2.59 1.47 -7.84
N SER A 115 2.48 2.03 -6.64
CA SER A 115 3.32 1.67 -5.51
C SER A 115 2.47 0.99 -4.46
N LYS A 116 2.93 -0.15 -3.96
CA LYS A 116 2.30 -0.84 -2.83
C LYS A 116 3.26 -0.80 -1.66
N LEU A 117 2.82 -0.16 -0.59
CA LEU A 117 3.49 -0.17 0.69
C LEU A 117 2.57 -0.86 1.68
N CYS A 118 3.12 -1.75 2.50
CA CYS A 118 2.35 -2.21 3.63
C CYS A 118 2.85 -1.58 4.89
N PHE A 119 1.91 -0.93 5.55
CA PHE A 119 2.09 -0.45 6.87
C PHE A 119 1.75 -1.60 7.81
N GLN A 120 2.82 -2.18 8.33
CA GLN A 120 2.71 -3.20 9.33
C GLN A 120 3.53 -2.76 10.52
N LEU A 121 2.95 -2.87 11.71
CA LEU A 121 3.79 -3.00 12.89
C LEU A 121 4.50 -4.38 12.95
N ARG A 122 4.38 -5.23 11.90
CA ARG A 122 5.38 -6.16 11.32
C ARG A 122 4.97 -6.82 9.96
N ALA A 123 5.65 -6.41 8.88
CA ALA A 123 5.82 -6.95 7.51
C ALA A 123 4.65 -7.22 6.54
N CYS A 124 4.66 -6.56 5.37
CA CYS A 124 4.28 -7.23 4.12
C CYS A 124 5.47 -7.97 3.57
N THR A 125 5.21 -9.19 3.14
CA THR A 125 6.20 -9.96 2.41
C THR A 125 6.24 -9.49 0.95
N PRO A 126 7.39 -9.01 0.45
CA PRO A 126 7.57 -8.91 -0.98
C PRO A 126 7.60 -10.32 -1.58
N SER A 127 6.85 -10.53 -2.65
CA SER A 127 6.81 -11.81 -3.36
C SER A 127 8.17 -12.07 -4.03
N SER A 128 9.08 -12.72 -3.30
CA SER A 128 10.24 -13.34 -3.93
C SER A 128 9.78 -14.57 -4.70
N LYS A 129 9.60 -14.39 -6.02
CA LYS A 129 9.54 -15.43 -7.06
C LYS A 129 8.47 -16.52 -6.88
N LEU A 130 7.31 -16.34 -7.52
CA LEU A 130 6.55 -17.47 -8.05
C LEU A 130 7.25 -17.96 -9.33
N SER A 131 8.44 -18.56 -9.20
CA SER A 131 9.01 -19.36 -10.28
C SER A 131 8.30 -20.71 -10.25
N SER A 132 7.29 -20.85 -11.10
CA SER A 132 6.76 -22.16 -11.47
C SER A 132 7.82 -22.92 -12.25
N HIS A 133 8.76 -23.55 -11.55
CA HIS A 133 9.48 -24.68 -12.11
C HIS A 133 8.53 -25.88 -12.08
N GLY A 134 7.78 -26.03 -13.17
CA GLY A 134 7.13 -27.29 -13.50
C GLY A 134 8.19 -28.36 -13.66
N LYS A 135 8.01 -29.47 -12.94
CA LYS A 135 8.78 -30.70 -13.10
C LYS A 135 8.14 -31.56 -14.17
#